data_AF-A0A8J7C831-F1
#
_entry.id   AF-A0A8J7C831-F1
#
_cell.length_a   1.000
_cell.length_b   1.000
_cell.length_c   1.000
_cell.angle_alpha   90.00
_cell.angle_beta   90.00
_cell.angle_gamma   90.00
#
_symmetry.space_group_name_H-M   'P 1'
#
loop_
_entity.id
_entity.type
_entity.pdbx_description
1 polymer ?
#
loop_
_entity_poly.entity_id
_entity_poly.type
_entity_poly.pdbx_seq_one_letter_code
_entity_poly.pdbx_strand_id
1 'polypeptide(L)' 'MSKENITFRLDSEKRAVLDEIAVSLDRDRTYVLNEAVNLYLEVYQWQIAEIKAGVAEAEAEDFATDEEVKTVFAKLTNAH' A
#
# COMPACT_ATOMS: atom_id res chain seq x y z
N MET A 1 -17.85 -8.07 13.63
CA MET A 1 -16.53 -8.72 13.57
C MET A 1 -16.07 -9.00 14.99
N SER A 2 -15.63 -10.23 15.28
CA SER A 2 -15.01 -10.57 16.57
C SER A 2 -13.62 -9.93 16.65
N LYS A 3 -13.24 -9.45 17.84
CA LYS A 3 -11.86 -9.03 18.10
C LYS A 3 -11.05 -10.25 18.51
N GLU A 4 -9.87 -10.39 17.93
CA GLU A 4 -8.92 -11.45 18.26
C GLU A 4 -7.64 -10.84 18.82
N ASN A 5 -7.03 -11.52 19.80
CA ASN A 5 -5.77 -11.07 20.39
C ASN A 5 -4.61 -11.80 19.71
N ILE A 6 -3.66 -11.02 19.20
CA ILE A 6 -2.45 -11.53 18.55
C ILE A 6 -1.23 -11.04 19.35
N THR A 7 -0.31 -11.95 19.67
CA THR A 7 0.96 -11.62 20.30
C THR A 7 2.08 -11.73 19.27
N PHE A 8 2.86 -10.66 19.09
CA PHE A 8 4.01 -10.65 18.20
C PHE A 8 5.23 -10.04 18.90
N ARG A 9 6.42 -10.38 18.39
CA ARG A 9 7.69 -9.84 18.88
C ARG A 9 8.05 -8.57 18.11
N LEU A 10 8.55 -7.58 18.83
CA LEU A 10 8.99 -6.30 18.28
C LEU A 10 10.24 -5.85 19.05
N ASP A 11 11.18 -5.23 18.34
CA ASP A 11 12.35 -4.60 18.96
C ASP A 11 11.93 -3.52 19.96
N SER A 12 12.63 -3.42 21.09
CA SER A 12 12.29 -2.47 22.15
C SER A 12 12.30 -1.02 21.67
N GLU A 13 13.19 -0.69 20.73
CA GLU A 13 13.29 0.64 20.11
C GLU A 13 12.02 0.97 19.31
N LYS A 14 11.55 0.06 18.46
CA LYS A 14 10.31 0.22 17.70
C LYS A 14 9.10 0.36 18.62
N ARG A 15 9.07 -0.39 19.72
CA ARG A 15 8.02 -0.25 20.74
C ARG A 15 7.99 1.15 21.34
N ALA A 16 9.15 1.72 21.66
CA ALA A 16 9.26 3.06 22.21
C ALA A 16 8.75 4.13 21.23
N VAL A 17 9.14 4.04 19.96
CA VAL A 17 8.64 4.94 18.90
C VAL A 17 7.12 4.87 18.75
N LEU A 18 6.54 3.66 18.78
CA LEU A 18 5.07 3.50 18.74
C LEU A 18 4.38 4.14 19.95
N ASP A 19 4.99 4.06 21.13
CA ASP A 19 4.47 4.70 22.34
C ASP A 19 4.53 6.24 22.23
N GLU A 20 5.60 6.80 21.67
CA GLU A 20 5.71 8.26 21.41
C GLU A 20 4.67 8.75 20.40
N ILE A 21 4.47 8.00 19.31
CA ILE A 21 3.42 8.29 18.32
C ILE A 21 2.05 8.30 19.01
N ALA A 22 1.75 7.28 19.80
CA ALA A 22 0.48 7.17 20.53
C ALA A 22 0.24 8.38 21.44
N VAL A 23 1.25 8.81 22.20
CA VAL A 23 1.18 10.02 23.04
C VAL A 23 0.91 11.27 22.21
N SER A 24 1.62 11.46 21.10
CA SER A 24 1.43 12.63 20.23
C SER A 24 0.04 12.73 19.61
N LEU A 25 -0.63 11.58 19.42
CA LEU A 25 -1.97 11.48 18.84
C LEU A 25 -3.08 11.49 19.89
N ASP A 26 -2.75 11.55 21.19
CA ASP A 26 -3.68 11.35 22.31
C ASP A 26 -4.47 10.03 22.16
N ARG A 27 -3.73 8.94 21.90
CA ARG A 27 -4.27 7.59 21.68
C ARG A 27 -3.47 6.55 22.44
N ASP A 28 -4.03 5.35 22.53
CA ASP A 28 -3.28 4.20 23.02
C ASP A 28 -2.46 3.54 21.90
N ARG A 29 -1.48 2.73 22.29
CA ARG A 29 -0.65 1.98 21.35
C ARG A 29 -1.46 1.00 20.50
N THR A 30 -2.57 0.48 21.03
CA THR A 30 -3.45 -0.45 20.28
C THR A 30 -4.03 0.24 19.06
N TYR A 31 -4.47 1.50 19.19
CA TYR A 31 -4.95 2.32 18.07
C TYR A 31 -3.89 2.45 16.98
N VAL A 32 -2.66 2.86 17.35
CA VAL A 32 -1.55 3.04 16.41
C VAL A 32 -1.19 1.73 15.71
N LEU A 33 -1.18 0.61 16.44
CA LEU A 33 -0.92 -0.71 15.86
C LEU A 33 -2.00 -1.14 14.88
N ASN A 34 -3.28 -0.91 15.20
CA ASN A 34 -4.37 -1.22 14.27
C ASN A 34 -4.27 -0.35 13.01
N GLU A 35 -3.94 0.93 13.16
CA GLU A 35 -3.77 1.83 12.01
C GLU A 35 -2.61 1.39 11.11
N ALA A 36 -1.47 1.04 11.69
CA ALA A 36 -0.33 0.50 10.94
C ALA A 36 -0.70 -0.79 10.19
N VAL A 37 -1.46 -1.69 10.82
CA VAL A 37 -1.94 -2.93 10.18
C VAL A 37 -2.92 -2.61 9.05
N ASN A 38 -3.86 -1.69 9.25
CA ASN A 38 -4.82 -1.28 8.23
C ASN A 38 -4.12 -0.73 6.99
N LEU A 39 -3.20 0.22 7.17
CA LEU A 39 -2.43 0.81 6.07
C LEU A 39 -1.61 -0.24 5.33
N TYR A 40 -0.97 -1.17 6.06
CA TYR A 40 -0.22 -2.26 5.45
C TYR A 40 -1.14 -3.17 4.61
N LEU A 41 -2.28 -3.56 5.18
CA LEU A 41 -3.23 -4.42 4.47
C LEU A 41 -3.83 -3.74 3.24
N GLU A 42 -4.16 -2.45 3.32
CA GLU A 42 -4.70 -1.67 2.20
C GLU A 42 -3.72 -1.64 1.02
N VAL A 43 -2.46 -1.29 1.28
CA VAL A 43 -1.41 -1.25 0.24
C VAL A 43 -1.24 -2.61 -0.43
N TYR A 44 -1.15 -3.69 0.34
CA TYR A 44 -0.95 -5.03 -0.22
C TYR A 44 -2.19 -5.56 -0.93
N GLN A 45 -3.39 -5.26 -0.44
CA GLN A 45 -4.62 -5.67 -1.12
C GLN A 45 -4.75 -4.98 -2.48
N TRP A 46 -4.52 -3.67 -2.53
CA TRP A 46 -4.49 -2.92 -3.78
C TRP A 46 -3.44 -3.48 -4.73
N GLN A 47 -2.19 -3.66 -4.26
CA GLN A 47 -1.11 -4.17 -5.10
C GLN A 47 -1.42 -5.57 -5.68
N ILE A 48 -1.96 -6.48 -4.86
CA ILE A 48 -2.33 -7.81 -5.32
C ILE A 48 -3.45 -7.74 -6.36
N ALA A 49 -4.43 -6.84 -6.17
CA ALA A 49 -5.52 -6.65 -7.12
C ALA A 49 -5.01 -6.12 -8.46
N GLU A 50 -4.17 -5.08 -8.45
CA GLU A 50 -3.58 -4.50 -9.67
C GLU A 50 -2.70 -5.48 -10.42
N ILE A 51 -1.87 -6.26 -9.72
CA ILE A 51 -1.05 -7.30 -10.35
C ILE A 51 -1.94 -8.31 -11.07
N LYS A 52 -3.03 -8.76 -10.42
CA LYS A 52 -3.96 -9.71 -11.04
C LYS A 52 -4.69 -9.11 -12.23
N ALA A 53 -5.08 -7.83 -12.15
CA ALA A 53 -5.71 -7.12 -13.26
C ALA A 53 -4.75 -7.02 -14.46
N GLY A 54 -3.52 -6.55 -14.24
CA GLY A 54 -2.53 -6.43 -15.32
C GLY A 54 -2.13 -7.77 -15.95
N VAL A 55 -2.11 -8.86 -15.18
CA VAL A 55 -1.91 -10.22 -15.76
C VAL A 55 -3.11 -10.61 -16.64
N ALA A 56 -4.34 -10.34 -16.20
CA ALA A 56 -5.53 -10.67 -16.99
C ALA A 56 -5.64 -9.81 -18.27
N GLU A 57 -5.28 -8.54 -18.22
CA GLU A 57 -5.19 -7.65 -19.39
C GLU A 57 -4.15 -8.16 -20.40
N ALA A 58 -2.96 -8.55 -19.91
CA ALA A 58 -1.91 -9.14 -20.74
C ALA A 58 -2.34 -10.48 -21.39
N GLU A 59 -3.03 -11.34 -20.64
CA GLU A 59 -3.60 -12.59 -21.17
C GLU A 59 -4.70 -12.34 -22.22
N ALA A 60 -5.40 -11.21 -22.14
CA ALA A 60 -6.38 -10.75 -23.10
C ALA A 60 -5.79 -9.98 -24.30
N GLU A 61 -4.45 -9.90 -24.39
CA GLU A 61 -3.73 -9.08 -25.38
C GLU A 61 -4.09 -7.59 -25.35
N ASP A 62 -4.61 -7.09 -24.21
CA ASP A 62 -5.02 -5.70 -24.02
C ASP A 62 -3.80 -4.81 -23.71
N PHE A 63 -2.95 -4.66 -24.72
CA PHE A 63 -1.78 -3.78 -24.66
C PHE A 63 -2.05 -2.48 -25.41
N ALA A 64 -1.47 -1.40 -24.91
CA ALA A 64 -1.44 -0.13 -25.63
C ALA A 64 -0.76 -0.30 -27.00
N THR A 65 -1.31 0.36 -28.00
CA THR A 65 -0.72 0.43 -29.33
C THR A 65 0.54 1.30 -29.35
N ASP A 66 1.40 1.09 -30.35
CA ASP A 66 2.60 1.90 -30.55
C ASP A 66 2.31 3.41 -30.59
N GLU A 67 1.16 3.82 -31.12
CA GLU A 67 0.77 5.23 -31.23
C GLU A 67 0.35 5.83 -29.90
N GLU A 68 -0.38 5.07 -29.07
CA GLU A 68 -0.73 5.48 -27.71
C GLU A 68 0.52 5.62 -26.85
N VAL A 69 1.45 4.66 -26.97
CA VAL A 69 2.75 4.72 -26.29
C VAL A 69 3.52 5.98 -26.69
N LYS A 70 3.68 6.26 -27.99
CA LYS A 70 4.35 7.48 -28.48
C LYS A 70 3.69 8.76 -27.95
N THR A 71 2.36 8.80 -27.94
CA THR A 71 1.59 9.95 -27.45
C THR A 71 1.86 10.22 -25.98
N VAL A 72 1.92 9.18 -25.14
CA VAL A 72 2.24 9.31 -23.72
C VAL A 72 3.68 9.80 -23.52
N PHE A 73 4.64 9.22 -24.24
CA PHE A 73 6.05 9.62 -24.12
C PHE A 73 6.29 11.08 -24.55
N ALA A 74 5.64 11.56 -25.61
CA ALA A 74 5.72 12.97 -26.02
C ALA A 74 5.24 13.92 -24.90
N LYS A 75 4.12 13.58 -24.24
CA LYS A 75 3.59 14.36 -23.10
C LYS A 75 4.54 14.38 -21.90
N LEU A 76 5.16 13.26 -21.56
CA LEU A 76 6.02 13.15 -20.38
C LEU A 76 7.41 13.77 -20.58
N THR A 77 7.89 13.83 -21.82
CA THR A 77 9.22 14.36 -22.15
C THR A 77 9.21 15.84 -22.55
N ASN A 78 8.04 16.47 -22.64
CA ASN A 78 7.86 17.82 -23.23
C ASN A 78 8.53 17.96 -24.61
N ALA A 79 8.70 16.84 -25.33
CA ALA A 79 9.12 16.85 -26.71
C ALA A 79 7.90 17.26 -27.55
N HIS A 80 7.77 18.57 -27.77
CA HIS A 80 6.86 19.13 -28.76
C HIS A 80 7.42 18.96 -30.17
#